data_AF-A0A4U8S2P4-F1
#
_entry.id   AF-A0A4U8S2P4-F1
#
_cell.length_a   1.000
_cell.length_b   1.000
_cell.length_c   1.000
_cell.angle_alpha   90.00
_cell.angle_beta   90.00
_cell.angle_gamma   90.00
#
_symmetry.space_group_name_H-M   'P 1'
#
loop_
_entity.id
_entity.type
_entity.pdbx_description
1 polymer ?
#
loop_
_entity_poly.entity_id
_entity_poly.type
_entity_poly.pdbx_seq_one_letter_code
_entity_poly.pdbx_strand_id
1 'polypeptide(L)'
;MKSKYLKQENQLYQISCKPRKIHCAKEFKYPSNKTIRDNLKKIMQDIKSGANINDLLSRQYEKDKYDLYWRNYKIHHLHIPENSISTRSKYRLFVYFALSEAYLLYVDESHDDELFKRNKILEIIESNGWTDRLLTTINISNDSVPNIPENMQDKIRKEGICIFQKIGHNIIMPMPSVYVNNELVSVECFLQDLREQNAKAKCIENETYHS
;
A
#
# COMPACT_ATOMS: atom_id res chain seq x y z
N MET A 1 -1.83 12.48 22.71
CA MET A 1 -2.02 12.45 21.23
C MET A 1 -1.89 11.05 20.63
N LYS A 2 -0.89 10.23 21.00
CA LYS A 2 -0.70 8.82 20.55
C LYS A 2 -1.97 7.96 20.38
N SER A 3 -2.87 7.99 21.36
CA SER A 3 -4.03 7.07 21.38
C SER A 3 -5.13 7.39 20.37
N LYS A 4 -5.24 8.63 19.86
CA LYS A 4 -6.37 9.04 19.02
C LYS A 4 -6.11 8.73 17.55
N TYR A 5 -4.87 8.93 17.10
CA TYR A 5 -4.45 8.68 15.71
C TYR A 5 -4.27 7.18 15.41
N LEU A 6 -3.63 6.41 16.29
CA LEU A 6 -3.53 4.95 16.16
C LEU A 6 -4.92 4.26 16.13
N LYS A 7 -5.90 4.78 16.89
CA LYS A 7 -7.29 4.26 16.87
C LYS A 7 -8.01 4.56 15.56
N GLN A 8 -7.84 5.75 14.98
CA GLN A 8 -8.42 6.09 13.67
C GLN A 8 -7.76 5.30 12.54
N GLU A 9 -6.44 5.12 12.60
CA GLU A 9 -5.69 4.38 11.58
C GLU A 9 -5.97 2.87 11.60
N ASN A 10 -6.20 2.26 12.77
CA ASN A 10 -6.61 0.85 12.84
C ASN A 10 -8.02 0.60 12.28
N GLN A 11 -8.90 1.61 12.26
CA GLN A 11 -10.19 1.53 11.57
C GLN A 11 -10.04 1.64 10.04
N LEU A 12 -8.99 2.32 9.54
CA LEU A 12 -8.76 2.55 8.11
C LEU A 12 -8.29 1.30 7.34
N TYR A 13 -7.83 0.25 8.02
CA TYR A 13 -7.36 -0.98 7.38
C TYR A 13 -8.38 -2.12 7.38
N GLN A 14 -9.63 -1.82 7.75
CA GLN A 14 -10.73 -2.75 7.58
C GLN A 14 -11.31 -2.62 6.17
N ILE A 15 -11.55 -3.76 5.55
CA ILE A 15 -12.26 -3.85 4.28
C ILE A 15 -13.75 -3.76 4.58
N SER A 16 -14.40 -2.71 4.08
CA SER A 16 -15.85 -2.56 4.25
C SER A 16 -16.60 -3.71 3.56
N CYS A 17 -17.62 -4.25 4.22
CA CYS A 17 -18.54 -5.27 3.67
C CYS A 17 -19.45 -4.67 2.59
N LYS A 18 -18.91 -4.48 1.39
CA LYS A 18 -19.60 -3.92 0.22
C LYS A 18 -19.31 -4.77 -1.03
N PRO A 19 -20.33 -5.07 -1.85
CA PRO A 19 -20.14 -5.73 -3.15
C PRO A 19 -19.18 -4.94 -4.03
N ARG A 20 -18.27 -5.63 -4.72
CA ARG A 20 -17.30 -5.00 -5.63
C ARG A 20 -17.14 -5.75 -6.94
N LYS A 21 -16.94 -5.00 -8.02
CA LYS A 21 -16.49 -5.54 -9.31
C LYS A 21 -15.01 -5.92 -9.20
N ILE A 22 -14.68 -7.15 -9.59
CA ILE A 22 -13.30 -7.64 -9.57
C ILE A 22 -12.62 -7.36 -10.92
N HIS A 23 -11.42 -6.80 -10.84
CA HIS A 23 -10.45 -6.69 -11.93
C HIS A 23 -9.21 -7.50 -11.56
N CYS A 24 -8.69 -8.30 -12.47
CA CYS A 24 -7.46 -9.06 -12.25
C CYS A 24 -6.35 -8.46 -13.11
N ALA A 25 -5.15 -8.30 -12.53
CA ALA A 25 -3.98 -7.90 -13.29
C ALA A 25 -3.65 -8.94 -14.36
N LYS A 26 -2.99 -8.53 -15.46
CA LYS A 26 -2.52 -9.45 -16.52
C LYS A 26 -1.60 -10.54 -15.96
N GLU A 27 -0.83 -10.21 -14.93
CA GLU A 27 0.12 -11.08 -14.25
C GLU A 27 -0.54 -12.00 -13.21
N PHE A 28 -1.84 -11.80 -12.94
CA PHE A 28 -2.58 -12.61 -11.99
C PHE A 28 -2.69 -14.04 -12.48
N LYS A 29 -2.15 -14.99 -11.70
CA LYS A 29 -2.22 -16.41 -11.98
C LYS A 29 -2.89 -17.12 -10.81
N TYR A 30 -3.76 -18.08 -11.14
CA TYR A 30 -4.30 -18.97 -10.13
C TYR A 30 -3.21 -19.91 -9.61
N PRO A 31 -3.18 -20.16 -8.29
CA PRO A 31 -2.24 -21.11 -7.73
C PRO A 31 -2.39 -22.51 -8.30
N SER A 32 -1.25 -23.20 -8.42
CA SER A 32 -1.21 -24.58 -8.91
C SER A 32 -1.94 -25.54 -7.97
N ASN A 33 -1.87 -25.29 -6.66
CA ASN A 33 -2.55 -26.06 -5.64
C ASN A 33 -4.09 -25.91 -5.76
N LYS A 34 -4.78 -27.04 -5.96
CA LYS A 34 -6.25 -27.07 -6.15
C LYS A 34 -7.02 -26.47 -4.98
N THR A 35 -6.67 -26.83 -3.75
CA THR A 35 -7.36 -26.34 -2.54
C THR A 35 -7.22 -24.84 -2.41
N ILE A 36 -6.02 -24.31 -2.61
CA ILE A 36 -5.76 -22.86 -2.59
C ILE A 36 -6.55 -22.16 -3.68
N ARG A 37 -6.56 -22.71 -4.90
CA ARG A 37 -7.32 -22.15 -6.02
C ARG A 37 -8.82 -22.10 -5.74
N ASP A 38 -9.38 -23.13 -5.13
CA ASP A 38 -10.79 -23.19 -4.79
C ASP A 38 -11.14 -22.19 -3.66
N ASN A 39 -10.26 -22.07 -2.66
CA ASN A 39 -10.40 -21.05 -1.61
C ASN A 39 -10.25 -19.63 -2.15
N LEU A 40 -9.33 -19.39 -3.09
CA LEU A 40 -9.19 -18.11 -3.79
C LEU A 40 -10.47 -17.74 -4.55
N LYS A 41 -11.09 -18.69 -5.26
CA LYS A 41 -12.38 -18.47 -5.92
C LYS A 41 -13.48 -18.10 -4.92
N LYS A 42 -13.49 -18.73 -3.75
CA LYS A 42 -14.43 -18.38 -2.67
C LYS A 42 -14.20 -16.94 -2.18
N ILE A 43 -12.94 -16.56 -1.93
CA ILE A 43 -12.59 -15.17 -1.56
C ILE A 43 -13.06 -14.18 -2.63
N MET A 44 -12.86 -14.48 -3.91
CA MET A 44 -13.34 -13.65 -5.00
C MET A 44 -14.88 -13.55 -5.01
N GLN A 45 -15.59 -14.63 -4.70
CA GLN A 45 -17.05 -14.60 -4.59
C GLN A 45 -17.51 -13.76 -3.38
N ASP A 46 -16.82 -13.87 -2.25
CA ASP A 46 -17.08 -13.11 -1.03
C ASP A 46 -16.85 -11.59 -1.26
N ILE A 47 -15.82 -11.21 -2.02
CA ILE A 47 -15.59 -9.83 -2.45
C ILE A 47 -16.74 -9.33 -3.34
N LYS A 48 -17.20 -10.15 -4.29
CA LYS A 48 -18.31 -9.79 -5.19
C LYS A 48 -19.62 -9.61 -4.44
N SER A 49 -19.89 -10.43 -3.42
CA SER A 49 -21.12 -10.35 -2.62
C SER A 49 -21.05 -9.32 -1.49
N GLY A 50 -19.84 -8.82 -1.17
CA GLY A 50 -19.63 -7.90 -0.06
C GLY A 50 -19.61 -8.58 1.31
N ALA A 51 -19.31 -9.88 1.37
CA ALA A 51 -19.14 -10.59 2.62
C ALA A 51 -17.94 -10.06 3.44
N ASN A 52 -17.94 -10.34 4.74
CA ASN A 52 -16.85 -9.96 5.62
C ASN A 52 -15.63 -10.87 5.37
N ILE A 53 -14.55 -10.30 4.84
CA ILE A 53 -13.29 -10.98 4.58
C ILE A 53 -12.14 -10.49 5.47
N ASN A 54 -12.43 -9.68 6.49
CA ASN A 54 -11.40 -9.10 7.36
C ASN A 54 -10.64 -10.16 8.19
N ASP A 55 -11.22 -11.35 8.37
CA ASP A 55 -10.54 -12.46 9.04
C ASP A 55 -9.36 -13.04 8.24
N LEU A 56 -9.27 -12.68 6.95
CA LEU A 56 -8.17 -13.04 6.05
C LEU A 56 -7.02 -12.03 6.09
N LEU A 57 -7.20 -10.89 6.74
CA LEU A 57 -6.14 -9.91 6.96
C LEU A 57 -5.17 -10.40 8.04
N SER A 58 -3.90 -10.00 7.94
CA SER A 58 -2.92 -10.23 9.00
C SER A 58 -3.35 -9.54 10.29
N ARG A 59 -3.66 -10.31 11.34
CA ARG A 59 -4.05 -9.79 12.66
C ARG A 59 -2.88 -9.23 13.49
N GLN A 60 -1.64 -9.31 13.02
CA GLN A 60 -0.42 -8.96 13.78
C GLN A 60 0.20 -7.62 13.35
N TYR A 61 -0.65 -6.59 13.22
CA TYR A 61 -0.27 -5.23 12.82
C TYR A 61 0.88 -4.61 13.63
N GLU A 62 1.02 -4.99 14.91
CA GLU A 62 2.07 -4.41 15.78
C GLU A 62 3.45 -5.02 15.56
N LYS A 63 3.56 -6.17 14.88
CA LYS A 63 4.84 -6.88 14.72
C LYS A 63 5.32 -6.93 13.27
N ASP A 64 4.42 -6.91 12.30
CA ASP A 64 4.79 -7.07 10.89
C ASP A 64 5.13 -5.72 10.25
N LYS A 65 6.39 -5.30 10.36
CA LYS A 65 6.88 -4.02 9.83
C LYS A 65 6.71 -3.91 8.30
N TYR A 66 6.63 -5.03 7.60
CA TYR A 66 6.52 -5.07 6.14
C TYR A 66 5.08 -4.93 5.63
N ASP A 67 4.08 -5.26 6.46
CA ASP A 67 2.66 -5.00 6.14
C ASP A 67 2.35 -3.51 6.04
N LEU A 68 3.08 -2.69 6.80
CA LEU A 68 2.97 -1.24 6.75
C LEU A 68 3.36 -0.69 5.37
N TYR A 69 4.20 -1.39 4.60
CA TYR A 69 4.65 -0.91 3.29
C TYR A 69 3.52 -0.86 2.26
N TRP A 70 2.73 -1.94 2.12
CA TRP A 70 1.63 -1.98 1.16
C TRP A 70 0.38 -1.26 1.65
N ARG A 71 0.22 -1.18 2.97
CA ARG A 71 -0.85 -0.40 3.60
C ARG A 71 -0.87 1.04 3.15
N ASN A 72 0.29 1.63 2.99
CA ASN A 72 0.46 2.98 2.49
C ASN A 72 -0.21 3.16 1.13
N TYR A 73 -0.02 2.19 0.23
CA TYR A 73 -0.67 2.16 -1.08
C TYR A 73 -2.13 1.69 -1.03
N LYS A 74 -2.71 1.50 0.17
CA LYS A 74 -4.03 0.88 0.40
C LYS A 74 -4.16 -0.52 -0.22
N ILE A 75 -3.02 -1.18 -0.42
CA ILE A 75 -2.93 -2.54 -0.93
C ILE A 75 -2.97 -3.47 0.28
N HIS A 76 -3.99 -4.31 0.33
CA HIS A 76 -4.17 -5.32 1.34
C HIS A 76 -3.53 -6.61 0.84
N HIS A 77 -2.97 -7.41 1.75
CA HIS A 77 -2.69 -8.81 1.46
C HIS A 77 -3.66 -9.66 2.28
N LEU A 78 -4.28 -10.64 1.62
CA LEU A 78 -5.22 -11.58 2.23
C LEU A 78 -4.57 -12.96 2.25
N HIS A 79 -4.55 -13.61 3.41
CA HIS A 79 -4.14 -15.00 3.49
C HIS A 79 -5.21 -15.89 2.84
N ILE A 80 -4.79 -16.80 1.96
CA ILE A 80 -5.68 -17.75 1.30
C ILE A 80 -5.64 -19.05 2.10
N PRO A 81 -6.67 -19.42 2.88
CA PRO A 81 -6.60 -20.55 3.81
C PRO A 81 -6.22 -21.86 3.10
N GLU A 82 -5.40 -22.70 3.73
CA GLU A 82 -5.12 -24.06 3.25
C GLU A 82 -6.17 -25.06 3.72
N ASN A 83 -6.80 -24.79 4.86
CA ASN A 83 -7.82 -25.61 5.48
C ASN A 83 -8.78 -24.75 6.31
N SER A 84 -9.87 -25.33 6.80
CA SER A 84 -10.91 -24.61 7.56
C SER A 84 -10.48 -24.12 8.94
N ILE A 85 -9.34 -24.62 9.44
CA ILE A 85 -8.87 -24.39 10.81
C ILE A 85 -7.79 -23.30 10.84
N SER A 86 -6.92 -23.24 9.83
CA SER A 86 -5.89 -22.20 9.74
C SER A 86 -6.31 -21.09 8.79
N THR A 87 -6.54 -19.90 9.37
CA THR A 87 -6.67 -18.66 8.60
C THR A 87 -5.34 -18.17 8.04
N ARG A 88 -4.22 -18.76 8.47
CA ARG A 88 -2.87 -18.39 8.04
C ARG A 88 -2.31 -19.45 7.09
N SER A 89 -2.08 -19.03 5.86
CA SER A 89 -1.31 -19.81 4.90
C SER A 89 -0.14 -18.99 4.37
N LYS A 90 0.76 -19.69 3.69
CA LYS A 90 1.83 -19.07 2.91
C LYS A 90 1.34 -18.33 1.67
N TYR A 91 0.12 -18.61 1.24
CA TYR A 91 -0.47 -18.06 0.04
C TYR A 91 -1.11 -16.72 0.35
N ARG A 92 -0.61 -15.66 -0.29
CA ARG A 92 -1.07 -14.29 -0.04
C ARG A 92 -1.62 -13.69 -1.33
N LEU A 93 -2.83 -13.17 -1.26
CA LEU A 93 -3.47 -12.42 -2.34
C LEU A 93 -3.29 -10.92 -2.08
N PHE A 94 -2.60 -10.20 -2.97
CA PHE A 94 -2.51 -8.74 -2.93
C PHE A 94 -3.69 -8.12 -3.67
N VAL A 95 -4.44 -7.24 -2.98
CA VAL A 95 -5.66 -6.61 -3.48
C VAL A 95 -5.71 -5.13 -3.11
N TYR A 96 -6.09 -4.28 -4.07
CA TYR A 96 -6.54 -2.93 -3.78
C TYR A 96 -8.07 -2.88 -3.73
N PHE A 97 -8.63 -2.27 -2.70
CA PHE A 97 -10.07 -2.08 -2.54
C PHE A 97 -10.47 -0.62 -2.76
N ALA A 98 -11.25 -0.37 -3.81
CA ALA A 98 -11.96 0.88 -4.04
C ALA A 98 -13.40 0.80 -3.52
N LEU A 99 -14.18 1.86 -3.71
CA LEU A 99 -15.57 1.94 -3.23
C LEU A 99 -16.47 0.85 -3.84
N SER A 100 -16.39 0.65 -5.15
CA SER A 100 -17.20 -0.31 -5.92
C SER A 100 -16.37 -1.34 -6.69
N GLU A 101 -15.04 -1.30 -6.56
CA GLU A 101 -14.11 -2.10 -7.34
C GLU A 101 -13.04 -2.73 -6.45
N ALA A 102 -12.55 -3.89 -6.86
CA ALA A 102 -11.43 -4.59 -6.25
C ALA A 102 -10.44 -5.01 -7.34
N TYR A 103 -9.17 -4.66 -7.17
CA TYR A 103 -8.10 -4.97 -8.12
C TYR A 103 -7.19 -6.04 -7.52
N LEU A 104 -7.30 -7.25 -8.04
CA LEU A 104 -6.47 -8.39 -7.66
C LEU A 104 -5.14 -8.32 -8.42
N LEU A 105 -4.06 -8.04 -7.69
CA LEU A 105 -2.76 -7.70 -8.25
C LEU A 105 -1.91 -8.95 -8.46
N TYR A 106 -1.75 -9.76 -7.42
CA TYR A 106 -0.80 -10.85 -7.41
C TYR A 106 -1.14 -11.89 -6.36
N VAL A 107 -0.83 -13.16 -6.63
CA VAL A 107 -0.86 -14.23 -5.64
C VAL A 107 0.57 -14.70 -5.41
N ASP A 108 1.06 -14.56 -4.18
CA ASP A 108 2.36 -15.05 -3.77
C ASP A 108 2.27 -16.50 -3.27
N GLU A 109 3.13 -17.35 -3.81
CA GLU A 109 3.30 -18.76 -3.40
C GLU A 109 4.66 -19.02 -2.71
N SER A 110 5.57 -18.04 -2.71
CA SER A 110 7.02 -18.27 -2.58
C SER A 110 7.62 -18.15 -1.17
N HIS A 111 6.85 -17.77 -0.15
CA HIS A 111 7.38 -17.43 1.19
C HIS A 111 8.45 -16.33 1.18
N ASP A 112 8.53 -15.54 0.11
CA ASP A 112 9.61 -14.60 -0.07
C ASP A 112 9.25 -13.28 0.63
N ASP A 113 9.83 -13.04 1.81
CA ASP A 113 9.69 -11.75 2.50
C ASP A 113 10.29 -10.59 1.66
N GLU A 114 11.13 -10.89 0.67
CA GLU A 114 11.59 -9.89 -0.31
C GLU A 114 10.46 -9.42 -1.23
N LEU A 115 9.33 -10.13 -1.32
CA LEU A 115 8.18 -9.68 -2.11
C LEU A 115 7.60 -8.36 -1.58
N PHE A 116 7.76 -8.08 -0.28
CA PHE A 116 7.40 -6.79 0.32
C PHE A 116 8.43 -5.69 0.06
N LYS A 117 9.62 -6.05 -0.41
CA LYS A 117 10.71 -5.13 -0.70
C LYS A 117 10.79 -4.76 -2.18
N ARG A 118 10.29 -5.66 -3.04
CA ARG A 118 10.32 -5.50 -4.50
C ARG A 118 9.24 -4.55 -4.98
N ASN A 119 9.60 -3.73 -5.96
CA ASN A 119 8.66 -2.85 -6.68
C ASN A 119 7.64 -3.61 -7.54
N LYS A 120 7.71 -4.95 -7.57
CA LYS A 120 6.89 -5.83 -8.41
C LYS A 120 5.39 -5.52 -8.39
N ILE A 121 4.80 -5.27 -7.21
CA ILE A 121 3.37 -4.95 -7.13
C ILE A 121 3.05 -3.61 -7.81
N LEU A 122 3.95 -2.63 -7.68
CA LEU A 122 3.77 -1.32 -8.31
C LEU A 122 4.05 -1.37 -9.81
N GLU A 123 5.02 -2.18 -10.25
CA GLU A 123 5.24 -2.50 -11.66
C GLU A 123 4.01 -3.17 -12.29
N ILE A 124 3.34 -4.08 -11.56
CA ILE A 124 2.06 -4.67 -11.99
C ILE A 124 0.98 -3.59 -12.12
N ILE A 125 0.89 -2.66 -11.17
CA ILE A 125 -0.08 -1.56 -11.26
C ILE A 125 0.20 -0.70 -12.50
N GLU A 126 1.46 -0.38 -12.78
CA GLU A 126 1.86 0.37 -13.98
C GLU A 126 1.55 -0.39 -15.27
N SER A 127 1.95 -1.65 -15.40
CA SER A 127 1.77 -2.47 -16.62
C SER A 127 0.30 -2.67 -17.01
N ASN A 128 -0.59 -2.56 -16.02
CA ASN A 128 -2.04 -2.63 -16.20
C ASN A 128 -2.68 -1.25 -16.44
N GLY A 129 -1.91 -0.16 -16.44
CA GLY A 129 -2.40 1.20 -16.66
C GLY A 129 -3.24 1.73 -15.50
N TRP A 130 -2.96 1.26 -14.27
CA TRP A 130 -3.74 1.56 -13.09
C TRP A 130 -3.10 2.58 -12.16
N THR A 131 -1.92 3.10 -12.50
CA THR A 131 -1.15 4.05 -11.69
C THR A 131 -2.00 5.22 -11.20
N ASP A 132 -2.63 5.98 -12.10
CA ASP A 132 -3.43 7.18 -11.75
C ASP A 132 -4.71 6.86 -10.96
N ARG A 133 -5.15 5.59 -10.98
CA ARG A 133 -6.36 5.14 -10.29
C ARG A 133 -6.06 4.65 -8.88
N LEU A 134 -4.96 3.94 -8.70
CA LEU A 134 -4.66 3.21 -7.47
C LEU A 134 -3.61 3.91 -6.61
N LEU A 135 -2.73 4.70 -7.23
CA LEU A 135 -1.58 5.31 -6.57
C LEU A 135 -1.69 6.83 -6.60
N THR A 136 -1.15 7.46 -5.55
CA THR A 136 -0.96 8.91 -5.54
C THR A 136 0.38 9.21 -6.22
N THR A 137 0.31 9.79 -7.41
CA THR A 137 1.48 10.27 -8.15
C THR A 137 1.77 11.72 -7.78
N ILE A 138 3.05 12.08 -7.81
CA ILE A 138 3.49 13.46 -7.73
C ILE A 138 4.44 13.74 -8.89
N ASN A 139 4.25 14.89 -9.53
CA ASN A 139 5.15 15.32 -10.58
C ASN A 139 6.31 16.07 -9.93
N ILE A 140 7.42 15.37 -9.70
CA ILE A 140 8.70 15.99 -9.38
C ILE A 140 9.49 16.13 -10.70
N SER A 141 10.20 17.24 -10.90
CA SER A 141 11.13 17.40 -12.01
C SER A 141 12.09 16.20 -12.09
N ASN A 142 12.22 15.61 -13.29
CA ASN A 142 12.81 14.29 -13.55
C ASN A 142 14.24 14.07 -13.00
N ASP A 143 14.97 15.13 -12.64
CA ASP A 143 16.38 15.08 -12.28
C ASP A 143 16.65 14.97 -10.77
N SER A 144 15.61 14.96 -9.93
CA SER A 144 15.77 15.19 -8.48
C SER A 144 15.57 13.97 -7.58
N VAL A 145 15.16 12.81 -8.12
CA VAL A 145 14.89 11.61 -7.30
C VAL A 145 16.06 10.62 -7.39
N PRO A 146 16.81 10.39 -6.29
CA PRO A 146 17.88 9.42 -6.29
C PRO A 146 17.33 8.01 -6.49
N ASN A 147 17.95 7.22 -7.37
CA ASN A 147 17.63 5.81 -7.52
C ASN A 147 18.22 5.03 -6.34
N ILE A 148 17.39 4.65 -5.37
CA ILE A 148 17.80 3.96 -4.16
C ILE A 148 17.75 2.44 -4.39
N PRO A 149 18.89 1.72 -4.30
CA PRO A 149 18.91 0.26 -4.42
C PRO A 149 17.96 -0.42 -3.43
N GLU A 150 17.25 -1.48 -3.85
CA GLU A 150 16.26 -2.18 -3.02
C GLU A 150 16.80 -2.59 -1.65
N ASN A 151 18.05 -3.07 -1.59
CA ASN A 151 18.72 -3.46 -0.34
C ASN A 151 18.98 -2.31 0.65
N MET A 152 18.91 -1.05 0.20
CA MET A 152 19.00 0.14 1.04
C MET A 152 17.64 0.69 1.45
N GLN A 153 16.58 0.38 0.69
CA GLN A 153 15.25 0.93 0.95
C GLN A 153 14.74 0.54 2.34
N ASP A 154 14.97 -0.70 2.78
CA ASP A 154 14.58 -1.14 4.13
C ASP A 154 15.30 -0.40 5.24
N LYS A 155 16.58 -0.09 5.07
CA LYS A 155 17.36 0.67 6.05
C LYS A 155 16.80 2.08 6.17
N ILE A 156 16.60 2.74 5.03
CA ILE A 156 16.10 4.10 4.95
C ILE A 156 14.67 4.20 5.50
N ARG A 157 13.80 3.22 5.21
CA ARG A 157 12.46 3.12 5.79
C ARG A 157 12.49 2.94 7.32
N LYS A 158 13.42 2.13 7.85
CA LYS A 158 13.57 1.95 9.32
C LYS A 158 13.98 3.24 10.02
N GLU A 159 14.69 4.12 9.34
CA GLU A 159 15.02 5.47 9.80
C GLU A 159 13.86 6.47 9.61
N GLY A 160 12.69 6.02 9.11
CA GLY A 160 11.51 6.86 8.92
C GLY A 160 11.54 7.74 7.68
N ILE A 161 12.54 7.57 6.80
CA ILE A 161 12.72 8.40 5.61
C ILE A 161 11.80 7.89 4.49
N CYS A 162 11.02 8.80 3.91
CA CYS A 162 10.19 8.53 2.75
C CYS A 162 11.05 8.40 1.48
N ILE A 163 10.81 7.36 0.69
CA ILE A 163 11.57 7.08 -0.54
C ILE A 163 10.63 7.20 -1.72
N PHE A 164 10.78 8.24 -2.54
CA PHE A 164 10.09 8.29 -3.83
C PHE A 164 10.52 7.13 -4.71
N GLN A 165 9.57 6.50 -5.38
CA GLN A 165 9.85 5.40 -6.30
C GLN A 165 9.54 5.84 -7.72
N LYS A 166 10.51 5.66 -8.61
CA LYS A 166 10.33 5.88 -10.03
C LYS A 166 9.83 4.58 -10.68
N ILE A 167 8.71 4.66 -11.37
CA ILE A 167 8.07 3.54 -12.05
C ILE A 167 7.67 4.04 -13.44
N GLY A 168 8.35 3.50 -14.45
CA GLY A 168 8.41 4.04 -15.80
C GLY A 168 8.75 5.54 -15.82
N HIS A 169 7.81 6.35 -16.29
CA HIS A 169 7.93 7.81 -16.35
C HIS A 169 7.35 8.53 -15.11
N ASN A 170 6.71 7.79 -14.21
CA ASN A 170 6.02 8.36 -13.06
C ASN A 170 6.92 8.33 -11.82
N ILE A 171 6.83 9.38 -11.01
CA ILE A 171 7.36 9.39 -9.66
C ILE A 171 6.17 9.15 -8.72
N ILE A 172 6.18 7.99 -8.09
CA ILE A 172 5.17 7.58 -7.14
C ILE A 172 5.72 7.87 -5.76
N MET A 173 4.94 8.61 -4.99
CA MET A 173 5.18 8.76 -3.58
C MET A 173 4.65 7.51 -2.90
N PRO A 174 5.45 6.78 -2.10
CA PRO A 174 4.84 5.90 -1.12
C PRO A 174 4.01 6.81 -0.22
N MET A 175 2.70 6.64 -0.28
CA MET A 175 1.80 7.15 0.74
C MET A 175 2.34 6.72 2.13
N PRO A 176 1.95 7.35 3.22
CA PRO A 176 2.77 7.48 4.41
C PRO A 176 2.74 6.32 5.35
N SER A 177 3.94 5.99 5.77
CA SER A 177 4.21 5.76 7.17
C SER A 177 5.55 6.44 7.40
N VAL A 178 5.55 7.76 7.61
CA VAL A 178 6.78 8.48 7.96
C VAL A 178 6.98 8.27 9.44
N TYR A 179 8.13 7.74 9.86
CA TYR A 179 8.47 7.75 11.27
C TYR A 179 9.16 9.09 11.59
N VAL A 180 8.44 10.02 12.21
CA VAL A 180 9.04 11.24 12.77
C VAL A 180 9.29 10.95 14.25
N ASN A 181 10.55 10.97 14.69
CA ASN A 181 10.93 10.67 16.09
C ASN A 181 10.38 9.32 16.61
N ASN A 182 10.45 8.26 15.80
CA ASN A 182 9.83 6.95 16.05
C ASN A 182 8.29 6.95 16.14
N GLU A 183 7.61 8.00 15.66
CA GLU A 183 6.15 8.07 15.59
C GLU A 183 5.66 7.98 14.14
N LEU A 184 4.67 7.12 13.89
CA LEU A 184 4.01 7.00 12.59
C LEU A 184 3.19 8.26 12.31
N VAL A 185 3.51 8.98 11.25
CA VAL A 185 2.79 10.19 10.81
C VAL A 185 2.24 9.97 9.40
N SER A 186 0.97 10.34 9.19
CA SER A 186 0.37 10.34 7.86
C SER A 186 0.96 11.45 6.97
N VAL A 187 1.18 11.17 5.70
CA VAL A 187 1.66 11.99 4.58
C VAL A 187 0.60 12.97 4.16
N GLU A 188 -0.68 12.73 4.45
CA GLU A 188 -1.65 13.83 4.37
C GLU A 188 -1.26 14.93 5.35
N CYS A 189 -0.88 14.57 6.59
CA CYS A 189 -0.33 15.53 7.54
C CYS A 189 1.02 16.10 7.08
N PHE A 190 1.96 15.27 6.61
CA PHE A 190 3.26 15.76 6.11
C PHE A 190 3.13 16.68 4.89
N LEU A 191 2.29 16.35 3.91
CA LEU A 191 2.04 17.18 2.74
C LEU A 191 1.30 18.45 3.11
N GLN A 192 0.39 18.40 4.09
CA GLN A 192 -0.23 19.58 4.63
C GLN A 192 0.80 20.48 5.30
N ASP A 193 1.68 19.93 6.14
CA ASP A 193 2.79 20.66 6.77
C ASP A 193 3.72 21.28 5.72
N LEU A 194 4.09 20.53 4.67
CA LEU A 194 4.90 21.03 3.56
C LEU A 194 4.21 22.14 2.78
N ARG A 195 2.90 22.02 2.53
CA ARG A 195 2.11 23.07 1.87
C ARG A 195 2.06 24.32 2.73
N GLU A 196 1.88 24.18 4.04
CA GLU A 196 1.87 25.29 4.99
C GLU A 196 3.24 25.96 5.11
N GLN A 197 4.33 25.19 5.13
CA GLN A 197 5.70 25.71 5.13
C GLN A 197 6.02 26.47 3.83
N ASN A 198 5.67 25.90 2.67
CA ASN A 198 5.85 26.56 1.38
C ASN A 198 5.00 27.84 1.25
N ALA A 199 3.77 27.84 1.78
CA ALA A 199 2.94 29.03 1.80
C ALA A 199 3.57 30.13 2.67
N LYS A 200 4.10 29.79 3.84
CA LYS A 200 4.81 30.73 4.72
C LYS A 200 6.07 31.30 4.06
N ALA A 201 6.87 30.46 3.40
CA ALA A 201 8.07 30.90 2.68
C ALA A 201 7.74 31.94 1.59
N LYS A 202 6.67 31.70 0.81
CA LYS A 202 6.20 32.66 -0.22
C LYS A 202 5.70 33.97 0.36
N CYS A 203 5.06 33.96 1.54
CA CYS A 203 4.65 35.19 2.22
C CYS A 203 5.87 36.04 2.61
N ILE A 204 6.92 35.41 3.15
CA ILE A 204 8.17 36.09 3.55
C ILE A 204 8.87 36.70 2.32
N GLU A 205 8.94 35.98 1.20
CA GLU A 205 9.50 36.51 -0.05
C GLU A 205 8.74 37.77 -0.51
N ASN A 206 7.40 37.76 -0.49
CA ASN A 206 6.61 38.92 -0.91
C ASN A 206 6.74 40.14 0.03
N GLU A 207 6.95 39.91 1.33
CA GLU A 207 7.21 40.99 2.29
C GLU A 207 8.59 41.63 2.09
N THR A 208 9.57 40.84 1.63
CA THR A 208 10.95 41.31 1.40
C THR A 208 11.11 42.11 0.10
N TYR A 209 10.22 41.91 -0.88
CA TYR A 209 10.22 42.65 -2.15
C TYR A 209 9.42 43.96 -2.13
N HIS A 210 8.70 44.26 -1.06
CA HIS A 210 7.88 45.48 -0.91
C HIS A 210 8.34 46.43 0.20
N SER A 211 9.52 46.17 0.78
CA SER A 211 10.24 47.03 1.74
C SER A 211 11.48 47.63 1.09
#